data_AF-A0A8G0YL33-F1
#
_entry.id   AF-A0A8G0YL33-F1
#
_cell.length_a   1.000
_cell.length_b   1.000
_cell.length_c   1.000
_cell.angle_alpha   90.00
_cell.angle_beta   90.00
_cell.angle_gamma   90.00
#
_symmetry.space_group_name_H-M   'P 1'
#
loop_
_entity.id
_entity.type
_entity.pdbx_description
1 polymer ?
#
loop_
_entity_poly.entity_id
_entity_poly.type
_entity_poly.pdbx_seq_one_letter_code
_entity_poly.pdbx_strand_id
1 'polypeptide(L)'
;NSDGFLQLFTWDRTMSEWSLFWLSSVSECDAYQICTPFSYCDTNTKPVCNCIEGFEPTNSQEGALDNTVTECVRKTQLSCSGDGFFWMKKMKLPSTMGATVDKSIGLKECEERCMNDCNCTAFANTDIRNGGSGCVI
;
A
#
# COMPACT_ATOMS: atom_id res chain seq x y z
N ASN A 1 -0.95 13.92 -25.99
CA ASN A 1 -0.83 13.79 -24.53
C ASN A 1 0.63 14.04 -24.17
N SER A 2 0.91 15.18 -23.54
CA SER A 2 2.25 15.69 -23.20
C SER A 2 2.55 15.67 -21.70
N ASP A 3 1.54 15.41 -20.87
CA ASP A 3 1.59 15.72 -19.44
C ASP A 3 1.90 14.49 -18.57
N GLY A 4 2.12 13.33 -19.21
CA GLY A 4 2.57 12.09 -18.54
C GLY A 4 1.46 11.22 -17.94
N PHE A 5 0.19 11.58 -18.10
CA PHE A 5 -0.93 10.76 -17.62
C PHE A 5 -1.30 9.65 -18.60
N LEU A 6 -1.59 8.45 -18.11
CA LEU A 6 -2.25 7.43 -18.94
C LEU A 6 -3.74 7.75 -19.03
N GLN A 7 -4.26 7.86 -20.26
CA GLN A 7 -5.64 8.25 -20.53
C GLN A 7 -6.33 7.15 -21.33
N LEU A 8 -7.55 6.79 -20.90
CA LEU A 8 -8.45 5.94 -21.65
C LEU A 8 -9.59 6.79 -22.20
N PHE A 9 -9.61 6.93 -23.52
CA PHE A 9 -10.70 7.57 -24.24
C PHE A 9 -11.62 6.52 -24.85
N THR A 10 -12.93 6.76 -24.80
CA THR A 10 -13.94 5.97 -25.49
C THR A 10 -14.67 6.85 -26.49
N TRP A 11 -14.94 6.32 -27.68
CA TRP A 11 -15.67 7.04 -28.71
C TRP A 11 -17.15 7.15 -28.34
N ASP A 12 -17.63 8.37 -28.10
CA ASP A 12 -19.06 8.64 -27.90
C ASP A 12 -19.73 8.90 -29.25
N ARG A 13 -20.58 7.97 -29.67
CA ARG A 13 -21.32 8.09 -30.93
C ARG A 13 -22.39 9.17 -30.90
N THR A 14 -22.91 9.51 -29.72
CA THR A 14 -23.98 10.51 -29.55
C THR A 14 -23.42 11.90 -29.77
N MET A 15 -22.26 12.17 -29.17
CA MET A 15 -21.58 13.45 -29.27
C MET A 15 -20.61 13.53 -30.46
N SER A 16 -20.34 12.38 -31.12
CA SER A 16 -19.36 12.25 -32.21
C SER A 16 -17.96 12.73 -31.83
N GLU A 17 -17.55 12.43 -30.61
CA GLU A 17 -16.27 12.83 -30.06
C GLU A 17 -15.62 11.74 -29.20
N TRP A 18 -14.31 11.87 -28.97
CA TRP A 18 -13.60 11.04 -27.99
C TRP A 18 -13.86 11.58 -26.59
N SER A 19 -14.54 10.79 -25.77
CA SER A 19 -14.82 11.11 -24.37
C SER A 19 -13.77 10.48 -23.46
N LEU A 20 -13.23 11.26 -22.51
CA LEU A 20 -12.29 10.76 -21.52
C LEU A 20 -13.04 9.90 -20.51
N PHE A 21 -12.80 8.58 -20.54
CA PHE A 21 -13.44 7.63 -19.66
C PHE A 21 -12.67 7.44 -18.34
N TRP A 22 -11.34 7.42 -18.42
CA TRP A 22 -10.49 7.20 -17.26
C TRP A 22 -9.10 7.84 -17.43
N LEU A 23 -8.52 8.25 -16.31
CA LEU A 23 -7.20 8.89 -16.20
C LEU A 23 -6.44 8.19 -15.07
N SER A 24 -5.18 7.81 -15.31
CA SER A 24 -4.30 7.33 -14.25
C SER A 24 -3.90 8.48 -13.34
N SER A 25 -3.85 8.24 -12.03
CA SER A 25 -3.21 9.13 -11.06
C SER A 25 -3.94 10.45 -10.84
N VAL A 26 -5.20 10.38 -10.43
CA VAL A 26 -6.04 11.56 -10.18
C VAL A 26 -5.88 12.07 -8.74
N SER A 27 -5.35 11.23 -7.85
CA SER A 27 -5.18 11.54 -6.44
C SER A 27 -3.74 11.96 -6.10
N GLU A 28 -3.60 12.84 -5.12
CA GLU A 28 -2.32 13.14 -4.47
C GLU A 28 -1.62 11.86 -3.97
N CYS A 29 -2.40 10.84 -3.58
CA CYS A 29 -1.89 9.54 -3.13
C CYS A 29 -1.38 8.61 -4.24
N ASP A 30 -1.63 8.93 -5.51
CA ASP A 30 -1.18 8.09 -6.63
C ASP A 30 0.27 8.37 -7.04
N ALA A 31 0.84 9.48 -6.59
CA ALA A 31 2.24 9.81 -6.80
C ALA A 31 3.15 8.77 -6.11
N TYR A 32 4.18 8.31 -6.83
CA TYR A 32 5.10 7.32 -6.31
C TYR A 32 5.84 7.85 -5.09
N GLN A 33 5.79 7.08 -3.98
CA GLN A 33 6.48 7.40 -2.72
C GLN A 33 6.14 8.79 -2.13
N ILE A 34 4.88 9.23 -2.23
CA ILE A 34 4.43 10.45 -1.55
C ILE A 34 4.54 10.33 -0.01
N CYS A 35 4.42 9.11 0.52
CA CYS A 35 4.61 8.82 1.94
C CYS A 35 5.83 7.91 2.17
N THR A 36 6.42 8.00 3.37
CA THR A 36 7.62 7.25 3.77
C THR A 36 7.36 5.74 3.91
N PRO A 37 8.42 4.91 3.94
CA PRO A 37 8.29 3.49 4.27
C PRO A 37 7.50 3.27 5.57
N PHE A 38 6.71 2.18 5.61
CA PHE A 38 5.83 1.83 6.73
C PHE A 38 4.73 2.87 7.07
N SER A 39 4.42 3.74 6.11
CA SER A 39 3.26 4.63 6.14
C SER A 39 2.38 4.42 4.92
N TYR A 40 1.15 4.92 4.97
CA TYR A 40 0.20 4.87 3.87
C TYR A 40 -0.47 6.21 3.64
N CYS A 41 -0.86 6.46 2.38
CA CYS A 41 -1.57 7.67 1.99
C CYS A 41 -3.08 7.47 2.05
N ASP A 42 -3.78 8.37 2.72
CA ASP A 42 -5.24 8.43 2.78
C ASP A 42 -5.71 9.87 2.53
N THR A 43 -6.39 10.09 1.40
CA THR A 43 -6.93 11.39 0.98
C THR A 43 -7.97 11.96 1.94
N ASN A 44 -8.51 11.14 2.84
CA ASN A 44 -9.52 11.55 3.82
C ASN A 44 -8.91 12.03 5.14
N THR A 45 -7.59 11.97 5.29
CA THR A 45 -6.86 12.32 6.52
C THR A 45 -6.01 13.57 6.34
N LYS A 46 -5.72 14.26 7.45
CA LYS A 46 -4.77 15.37 7.50
C LYS A 46 -3.87 15.20 8.74
N PRO A 47 -2.55 14.99 8.57
CA PRO A 47 -1.81 14.85 7.31
C PRO A 47 -2.28 13.64 6.47
N VAL A 48 -2.03 13.64 5.15
CA VAL A 48 -2.45 12.55 4.24
C VAL A 48 -1.66 11.26 4.45
N CYS A 49 -0.42 11.38 4.95
CA CYS A 49 0.44 10.23 5.27
C CYS A 49 0.26 9.81 6.72
N ASN A 50 -0.02 8.52 6.92
CA ASN A 50 -0.31 7.93 8.23
C ASN A 50 0.65 6.76 8.46
N CYS A 51 1.30 6.69 9.63
CA CYS A 51 2.04 5.49 10.01
C CYS A 51 1.09 4.30 10.16
N ILE A 52 1.55 3.10 9.78
CA ILE A 52 0.82 1.85 10.04
C ILE A 52 0.64 1.66 11.55
N GLU A 53 -0.47 1.03 11.97
CA GLU A 53 -0.69 0.68 13.38
C GLU A 53 0.51 -0.09 13.95
N GLY A 54 1.01 0.34 15.10
CA GLY A 54 2.24 -0.19 15.70
C GLY A 54 3.55 0.48 15.24
N PHE A 55 3.48 1.48 14.35
CA PHE A 55 4.59 2.35 13.97
C PHE A 55 4.36 3.78 14.47
N GLU A 56 5.44 4.55 14.59
CA GLU A 56 5.43 5.96 14.99
C GLU A 56 6.47 6.78 14.22
N PRO A 57 6.25 8.09 14.05
CA PRO A 57 7.22 8.96 13.40
C PRO A 57 8.48 9.10 14.26
N THR A 58 9.65 9.05 13.62
CA THR A 58 10.97 9.11 14.29
C THR A 58 11.20 10.41 15.08
N ASN A 59 10.63 11.54 14.62
CA ASN A 59 10.78 12.86 15.24
C ASN A 59 9.42 13.39 15.69
N SER A 60 8.97 13.01 16.88
CA SER A 60 7.79 13.59 17.53
C SER A 60 8.11 14.85 18.34
N GLN A 61 9.10 15.68 17.92
CA GLN A 61 9.37 16.93 18.62
C GLN A 61 8.36 18.01 18.22
N GLU A 62 7.76 18.60 19.25
CA GLU A 62 6.84 19.73 19.22
C GLU A 62 7.39 20.85 18.32
N GLY A 63 6.68 21.16 17.23
CA GLY A 63 7.04 22.25 16.32
C GLY A 63 7.43 21.85 14.91
N ALA A 64 6.81 20.79 14.35
CA ALA A 64 6.92 20.50 12.92
C ALA A 64 6.17 21.59 12.11
N LEU A 65 6.88 22.69 11.84
CA LEU A 65 6.65 23.51 10.68
C LEU A 65 6.72 22.60 9.46
N ASP A 66 5.64 22.58 8.68
CA ASP A 66 5.62 22.33 7.23
C ASP A 66 6.59 21.24 6.68
N ASN A 67 6.03 20.10 6.27
CA ASN A 67 6.54 19.25 5.20
C ASN A 67 7.79 18.38 5.44
N THR A 68 8.25 18.16 6.67
CA THR A 68 9.28 17.13 6.89
C THR A 68 8.62 15.76 7.00
N VAL A 69 8.68 14.96 5.93
CA VAL A 69 8.14 13.59 5.92
C VAL A 69 8.97 12.73 6.87
N THR A 70 8.46 12.49 8.06
CA THR A 70 9.14 11.69 9.07
C THR A 70 9.03 10.21 8.73
N GLU A 71 10.13 9.47 8.84
CA GLU A 71 10.10 8.02 8.70
C GLU A 71 9.28 7.39 9.83
N CYS A 72 8.42 6.42 9.50
CA CYS A 72 7.68 5.63 10.45
C CYS A 72 8.52 4.42 10.87
N VAL A 73 8.81 4.33 12.16
CA VAL A 73 9.57 3.24 12.78
C VAL A 73 8.67 2.41 13.68
N ARG A 74 8.97 1.12 13.81
CA ARG A 74 8.16 0.22 14.64
C ARG A 74 8.34 0.60 16.11
N LYS A 75 7.24 0.73 16.86
CA LYS A 75 7.26 1.10 18.30
C LYS A 75 7.97 0.06 19.16
N THR A 76 7.88 -1.21 18.77
CA THR A 76 8.47 -2.34 19.49
C THR A 76 9.29 -3.19 18.53
N GLN A 77 10.50 -3.57 18.93
CA GLN A 77 11.35 -4.46 18.15
C GLN A 77 10.70 -5.86 18.02
N LEU A 78 10.80 -6.45 16.84
CA LEU A 78 10.29 -7.79 16.56
C LEU A 78 11.13 -8.86 17.26
N SER A 79 10.47 -9.95 17.65
CA SER A 79 11.08 -11.11 18.29
C SER A 79 11.17 -12.31 17.35
N CYS A 80 10.56 -12.23 16.16
CA CYS A 80 10.28 -13.30 15.20
C CYS A 80 9.33 -14.39 15.77
N SER A 81 9.59 -14.87 16.99
CA SER A 81 8.77 -15.88 17.66
C SER A 81 7.69 -15.23 18.55
N GLY A 82 6.44 -15.32 18.13
CA GLY A 82 5.29 -14.78 18.88
C GLY A 82 4.90 -13.36 18.49
N ASP A 83 5.48 -12.84 17.40
CA ASP A 83 4.99 -11.63 16.75
C ASP A 83 3.59 -11.85 16.16
N GLY A 84 2.95 -10.78 15.69
CA GLY A 84 1.63 -10.86 15.07
C GLY A 84 1.45 -9.81 13.99
N PHE A 85 0.30 -9.89 13.31
CA PHE A 85 -0.01 -9.02 12.18
C PHE A 85 -1.19 -8.10 12.46
N PHE A 86 -1.11 -6.89 11.90
CA PHE A 86 -2.22 -5.97 11.85
C PHE A 86 -2.90 -6.02 10.47
N TRP A 87 -4.22 -6.24 10.46
CA TRP A 87 -4.99 -6.36 9.22
C TRP A 87 -5.32 -4.98 8.63
N MET A 88 -4.64 -4.61 7.55
CA MET A 88 -4.94 -3.39 6.79
C MET A 88 -6.04 -3.62 5.74
N LYS A 89 -6.99 -2.69 5.63
CA LYS A 89 -8.15 -2.81 4.73
C LYS A 89 -8.08 -1.79 3.59
N LYS A 90 -8.62 -2.15 2.42
CA LYS A 90 -8.73 -1.27 1.23
C LYS A 90 -7.37 -0.71 0.77
N MET A 91 -6.32 -1.53 0.89
CA MET A 91 -4.97 -1.14 0.54
C MET A 91 -4.67 -1.39 -0.94
N LYS A 92 -3.93 -0.47 -1.54
CA LYS A 92 -3.05 -0.78 -2.67
C LYS A 92 -1.85 -1.55 -2.09
N LEU A 93 -1.53 -2.71 -2.65
CA LEU A 93 -0.37 -3.47 -2.22
C LEU A 93 0.92 -2.64 -2.41
N PRO A 94 1.90 -2.76 -1.49
CA PRO A 94 3.17 -2.06 -1.62
C PRO A 94 3.94 -2.51 -2.87
N SER A 95 5.06 -1.84 -3.14
CA SER A 95 5.99 -2.28 -4.19
C SER A 95 6.34 -3.76 -3.99
N THR A 96 6.18 -4.56 -5.03
CA THR A 96 6.47 -6.01 -5.00
C THR A 96 7.94 -6.31 -5.29
N MET A 97 8.83 -5.31 -5.20
CA MET A 97 10.26 -5.50 -5.36
C MET A 97 10.79 -6.29 -4.17
N GLY A 98 11.27 -7.51 -4.42
CA GLY A 98 11.71 -8.44 -3.37
C GLY A 98 10.60 -9.34 -2.80
N ALA A 99 9.36 -9.20 -3.28
CA ALA A 99 8.26 -10.07 -2.87
C ALA A 99 8.33 -11.44 -3.56
N THR A 100 7.87 -12.47 -2.87
CA THR A 100 7.71 -13.84 -3.36
C THR A 100 6.24 -14.17 -3.53
N VAL A 101 5.92 -15.06 -4.48
CA VAL A 101 4.52 -15.38 -4.84
C VAL A 101 4.33 -16.88 -4.92
N ASP A 102 3.31 -17.38 -4.22
CA ASP A 102 2.83 -18.76 -4.34
C ASP A 102 1.31 -18.78 -4.49
N LYS A 103 0.83 -19.13 -5.68
CA LYS A 103 -0.61 -19.14 -6.00
C LYS A 103 -1.31 -20.42 -5.54
N SER A 104 -0.57 -21.43 -5.10
CA SER A 104 -1.13 -22.75 -4.74
C SER A 104 -1.72 -22.79 -3.34
N ILE A 105 -1.35 -21.84 -2.49
CA ILE A 105 -1.70 -21.84 -1.06
C ILE A 105 -2.75 -20.79 -0.71
N GLY A 106 -3.37 -20.97 0.45
CA GLY A 106 -4.35 -20.03 1.01
C GLY A 106 -3.71 -19.04 1.99
N LEU A 107 -4.50 -18.03 2.37
CA LEU A 107 -4.07 -16.96 3.28
C LEU A 107 -3.57 -17.46 4.64
N LYS A 108 -4.17 -18.53 5.19
CA LYS A 108 -3.75 -19.10 6.49
C LYS A 108 -2.35 -19.70 6.41
N GLU A 109 -2.05 -20.46 5.36
CA GLU A 109 -0.71 -21.00 5.15
C GLU A 109 0.29 -19.88 4.82
N CYS A 110 -0.16 -18.82 4.16
CA CYS A 110 0.65 -17.63 3.91
C CYS A 110 1.08 -16.93 5.21
N GLU A 111 0.15 -16.79 6.15
CA GLU A 111 0.42 -16.27 7.50
C GLU A 111 1.44 -17.14 8.24
N GLU A 112 1.24 -18.46 8.24
CA GLU A 112 2.16 -19.42 8.88
C GLU A 112 3.56 -19.35 8.24
N ARG A 113 3.67 -19.23 6.92
CA ARG A 113 4.96 -19.07 6.23
C ARG A 113 5.65 -17.76 6.61
N CYS A 114 4.91 -16.66 6.62
CA CYS A 114 5.44 -15.35 7.01
C CYS A 114 5.91 -15.35 8.48
N MET A 115 5.15 -15.97 9.40
CA MET A 115 5.55 -16.12 10.80
C MET A 115 6.85 -16.90 10.99
N ASN A 116 7.15 -17.85 10.10
CA ASN A 116 8.34 -18.68 10.17
C ASN A 116 9.55 -18.07 9.43
N ASP A 117 9.37 -16.96 8.71
CA ASP A 117 10.44 -16.21 8.07
C ASP A 117 10.68 -14.90 8.82
N CYS A 118 11.77 -14.82 9.58
CA CYS A 118 12.09 -13.62 10.37
C CYS A 118 12.36 -12.36 9.52
N ASN A 119 12.51 -12.49 8.20
CA ASN A 119 12.61 -11.34 7.28
C ASN A 119 11.26 -10.93 6.68
N CYS A 120 10.20 -11.73 6.87
CA CYS A 120 8.87 -11.38 6.40
C CYS A 120 8.35 -10.15 7.17
N THR A 121 7.77 -9.20 6.44
CA THR A 121 7.22 -7.96 7.03
C THR A 121 5.73 -7.78 6.80
N ALA A 122 5.15 -8.45 5.80
CA ALA A 122 3.73 -8.44 5.47
C ALA A 122 3.39 -9.64 4.57
N PHE A 123 2.10 -9.94 4.45
CA PHE A 123 1.61 -10.90 3.46
C PHE A 123 0.21 -10.54 2.99
N ALA A 124 -0.20 -11.04 1.81
CA ALA A 124 -1.54 -10.85 1.29
C ALA A 124 -1.96 -11.98 0.32
N ASN A 125 -3.23 -12.00 -0.06
CA ASN A 125 -3.69 -12.81 -1.19
C ASN A 125 -3.18 -12.22 -2.51
N THR A 126 -2.90 -13.08 -3.49
CA THR A 126 -2.53 -12.67 -4.85
C THR A 126 -3.75 -12.40 -5.74
N ASP A 127 -4.87 -13.02 -5.40
CA ASP A 127 -6.14 -12.89 -6.11
C ASP A 127 -7.25 -12.68 -5.08
N ILE A 128 -8.12 -11.71 -5.33
CA ILE A 128 -9.21 -11.32 -4.41
C ILE A 128 -10.55 -11.99 -4.75
N ARG A 129 -10.64 -12.72 -5.86
CA ARG A 129 -11.88 -13.42 -6.29
C ARG A 129 -12.20 -14.57 -5.33
N ASN A 130 -13.48 -14.94 -5.26
CA ASN A 130 -13.97 -16.10 -4.50
C ASN A 130 -13.55 -16.13 -3.01
N GLY A 131 -13.40 -14.96 -2.37
CA GLY A 131 -12.94 -14.86 -0.98
C GLY A 131 -11.42 -14.81 -0.79
N GLY A 132 -10.67 -14.92 -1.89
CA GLY A 132 -9.23 -14.70 -1.94
C GLY A 132 -8.41 -15.98 -2.01
N SER A 133 -7.30 -15.94 -2.76
CA SER A 133 -6.39 -17.07 -2.93
C SER A 133 -4.96 -16.66 -3.28
N GLY A 134 -4.04 -17.61 -3.10
CA GLY A 134 -2.62 -17.40 -3.26
C GLY A 134 -2.00 -16.60 -2.12
N CYS A 135 -0.69 -16.47 -2.18
CA CYS A 135 0.14 -15.84 -1.17
C CYS A 135 1.17 -14.95 -1.86
N VAL A 136 1.26 -13.72 -1.39
CA VAL A 136 2.40 -12.84 -1.62
C VAL A 136 2.99 -12.50 -0.25
N ILE A 137 4.31 -12.64 -0.15
CA ILE A 137 5.14 -12.25 1.00
C ILE A 137 6.15 -11.24 0.49
#